data_AF-A0A965TY52-F1
#
_entry.id   AF-A0A965TY52-F1
#
_cell.length_a   1.000
_cell.length_b   1.000
_cell.length_c   1.000
_cell.angle_alpha   90.00
_cell.angle_beta   90.00
_cell.angle_gamma   90.00
#
_symmetry.space_group_name_H-M   'P 1'
#
loop_
_entity.id
_entity.type
_entity.pdbx_description
1 polymer ?
#
loop_
_entity_poly.entity_id
_entity_poly.type
_entity_poly.pdbx_seq_one_letter_code
_entity_poly.pdbx_strand_id
1 'polypeptide(L)'
;MNTLDEGYLFWKQFDTLRDSSITLKTLIKDTKLNYELIKVQRSLNRIPKVQEVMLLASCINVPVDYLLKSPEQISHSQKSILHIYQALQQADHHTIQSIRSILQI
;
A
#
# COMPACT_ATOMS: atom_id res chain seq x y z
N MET A 1 21.65 -4.44 2.66
CA MET A 1 21.14 -3.47 1.67
C MET A 1 21.33 -2.08 2.25
N ASN A 2 21.68 -1.09 1.44
CA ASN A 2 21.87 0.27 1.94
C ASN A 2 20.48 0.91 2.14
N THR A 3 20.28 1.73 3.18
CA THR A 3 18.95 2.33 3.48
C THR A 3 18.40 3.20 2.35
N LEU A 4 19.29 3.78 1.55
CA LEU A 4 18.96 4.50 0.32
C LEU A 4 18.33 3.59 -0.76
N ASP A 5 18.79 2.34 -0.85
CA ASP A 5 18.25 1.37 -1.81
C ASP A 5 16.84 0.93 -1.38
N GLU A 6 16.63 0.73 -0.08
CA GLU A 6 15.33 0.33 0.49
C GLU A 6 14.26 1.40 0.29
N GLY A 7 14.59 2.68 0.52
CA GLY A 7 13.65 3.76 0.29
C GLY A 7 13.36 4.01 -1.19
N TYR A 8 14.34 3.85 -2.07
CA TYR A 8 14.10 3.86 -3.51
C TYR A 8 13.13 2.74 -3.92
N LEU A 9 13.37 1.51 -3.45
CA LEU A 9 12.51 0.36 -3.72
C LEU A 9 11.08 0.60 -3.21
N PHE A 10 10.93 1.12 -1.99
CA PHE A 10 9.63 1.48 -1.42
C PHE A 10 8.85 2.43 -2.33
N TRP A 11 9.46 3.54 -2.77
CA TRP A 11 8.77 4.53 -3.60
C TRP A 11 8.49 4.01 -5.00
N LYS A 12 9.41 3.24 -5.59
CA LYS A 12 9.20 2.57 -6.87
C LYS A 12 8.02 1.60 -6.81
N GLN A 13 7.92 0.83 -5.73
CA GLN A 13 6.85 -0.12 -5.51
C GLN A 13 5.51 0.58 -5.33
N PHE A 14 5.48 1.64 -4.51
CA PHE A 14 4.31 2.49 -4.34
C PHE A 14 3.82 3.08 -5.67
N ASP A 15 4.72 3.61 -6.49
CA ASP A 15 4.40 4.17 -7.81
C ASP A 15 3.91 3.11 -8.81
N THR A 16 4.40 1.88 -8.69
CA THR A 16 3.99 0.76 -9.55
C THR A 16 2.58 0.26 -9.21
N LEU A 17 2.21 0.29 -7.93
CA LEU A 17 0.94 -0.24 -7.43
C LEU A 17 -0.21 0.77 -7.45
N ARG A 18 0.08 2.08 -7.39
CA ARG A 18 -0.94 3.12 -7.42
C ARG A 18 -1.49 3.34 -8.83
N ASP A 19 -2.71 3.86 -8.91
CA ASP A 19 -3.26 4.37 -10.17
C ASP A 19 -2.40 5.54 -10.68
N SER A 20 -1.84 5.40 -11.87
CA SER A 20 -0.99 6.41 -12.50
C SER A 20 -1.77 7.68 -12.91
N SER A 21 -3.08 7.59 -13.07
CA SER A 21 -3.94 8.73 -13.42
C SER A 21 -4.21 9.68 -12.24
N ILE A 22 -4.00 9.21 -11.00
CA ILE A 22 -4.24 9.97 -9.78
C ILE A 22 -2.93 10.57 -9.26
N THR A 23 -2.90 11.87 -9.00
CA THR A 23 -1.71 12.52 -8.44
C THR A 23 -1.51 12.12 -6.97
N LEU A 24 -0.25 12.12 -6.50
CA LEU A 24 0.05 11.89 -5.08
C LEU A 24 -0.72 12.84 -4.15
N LYS A 25 -0.86 14.11 -4.54
CA LYS A 25 -1.59 15.13 -3.77
C LYS A 25 -3.08 14.79 -3.65
N THR A 26 -3.70 14.34 -4.74
CA THR A 26 -5.10 13.89 -4.75
C THR A 26 -5.25 12.63 -3.90
N LEU A 27 -4.35 11.67 -4.07
CA LEU A 27 -4.38 10.36 -3.42
C LEU A 27 -4.36 10.46 -1.89
N ILE A 28 -3.56 11.37 -1.34
CA ILE A 28 -3.45 11.54 0.11
C ILE A 28 -4.36 12.63 0.68
N LYS A 29 -5.18 13.29 -0.17
CA LYS A 29 -5.98 14.47 0.20
C LYS A 29 -6.88 14.23 1.41
N ASP A 30 -7.50 13.06 1.47
CA ASP A 30 -8.46 12.69 2.52
C ASP A 30 -7.79 11.96 3.70
N THR A 31 -6.46 12.01 3.77
CA THR A 31 -5.67 11.46 4.87
C THR A 31 -5.16 12.56 5.80
N LYS A 32 -4.57 12.16 6.93
CA LYS A 32 -3.85 13.07 7.84
C LYS A 32 -2.38 13.30 7.45
N LEU A 33 -1.97 12.88 6.24
CA LEU A 33 -0.58 13.02 5.79
C LEU A 33 -0.26 14.46 5.40
N ASN A 34 0.94 14.92 5.78
CA ASN A 34 1.47 16.19 5.29
C ASN A 34 2.10 16.00 3.90
N TYR A 35 1.45 16.54 2.87
CA TYR A 35 1.90 16.40 1.48
C TYR A 35 3.33 16.88 1.23
N GLU A 36 3.74 18.02 1.80
CA GLU A 36 5.09 18.55 1.58
C GLU A 36 6.14 17.66 2.23
N LEU A 37 5.85 17.11 3.41
CA LEU A 37 6.74 16.14 4.06
C LEU A 37 6.89 14.86 3.23
N ILE A 38 5.77 14.30 2.75
CA ILE A 38 5.76 13.07 1.94
C ILE A 38 6.53 13.29 0.63
N LYS A 39 6.32 14.44 -0.01
CA LYS A 39 7.05 14.83 -1.23
C LYS A 39 8.55 14.90 -1.01
N VAL A 40 9.00 15.47 0.11
CA VAL A 40 10.43 15.54 0.48
C VAL A 40 10.98 14.14 0.79
N GLN A 41 10.28 13.33 1.59
CA GLN A 41 10.67 11.96 1.89
C GLN A 41 10.86 11.13 0.61
N ARG A 42 9.92 11.26 -0.35
CA ARG A 42 10.01 10.62 -1.67
C ARG A 42 11.23 11.08 -2.47
N SER A 43 11.46 12.38 -2.54
CA SER A 43 12.60 12.94 -3.30
C SER A 43 13.96 12.52 -2.73
N LEU A 44 14.02 12.25 -1.43
CA LEU A 44 15.22 11.82 -0.73
C LEU A 44 15.34 10.29 -0.59
N ASN A 45 14.45 9.52 -1.22
CA ASN A 45 14.36 8.06 -1.05
C ASN A 45 14.35 7.65 0.44
N ARG A 46 13.64 8.39 1.28
CA ARG A 46 13.45 8.06 2.69
C ARG A 46 12.13 7.32 2.85
N ILE A 47 12.18 6.19 3.55
CA ILE A 47 10.97 5.48 3.96
C ILE A 47 10.25 6.36 5.01
N PRO A 48 8.95 6.64 4.84
CA PRO A 48 8.15 7.34 5.84
C PRO A 48 8.09 6.59 7.18
N LYS A 49 7.59 7.25 8.23
CA LYS A 49 7.32 6.57 9.50
C LYS A 49 6.24 5.52 9.32
N VAL A 50 6.21 4.53 10.21
CA VAL A 50 5.25 3.39 10.15
C VAL A 50 3.81 3.84 9.95
N GLN A 51 3.35 4.85 10.71
CA GLN A 51 1.98 5.38 10.56
C GLN A 51 1.74 6.00 9.17
N GLU A 52 2.74 6.67 8.61
CA GLU A 52 2.65 7.27 7.28
C GLU A 52 2.61 6.19 6.20
N VAL A 53 3.43 5.14 6.34
CA VAL A 53 3.42 3.97 5.46
C VAL A 53 2.06 3.28 5.47
N MET A 54 1.45 3.09 6.65
CA MET A 54 0.11 2.49 6.76
C MET A 54 -0.95 3.29 6.00
N LEU A 55 -0.92 4.62 6.13
CA LEU A 55 -1.85 5.51 5.43
C LEU A 55 -1.62 5.47 3.91
N LEU A 56 -0.36 5.53 3.46
CA LEU A 56 -0.01 5.41 2.04
C LEU A 56 -0.48 4.09 1.45
N ALA A 57 -0.26 2.96 2.15
CA ALA A 57 -0.71 1.64 1.71
C ALA A 57 -2.24 1.57 1.61
N SER A 58 -2.94 2.16 2.58
CA SER A 58 -4.41 2.26 2.57
C SER A 58 -4.93 3.08 1.39
N CYS A 59 -4.27 4.17 1.00
CA CYS A 59 -4.69 4.99 -0.14
C CYS A 59 -4.72 4.21 -1.46
N ILE A 60 -3.89 3.18 -1.59
CA ILE A 60 -3.76 2.40 -2.83
C ILE A 60 -4.28 0.97 -2.67
N ASN A 61 -4.98 0.67 -1.56
CA ASN A 61 -5.56 -0.62 -1.24
C ASN A 61 -4.57 -1.78 -1.35
N VAL A 62 -3.37 -1.61 -0.80
CA VAL A 62 -2.38 -2.70 -0.70
C VAL A 62 -1.98 -2.95 0.75
N PRO A 63 -1.61 -4.19 1.11
CA PRO A 63 -0.99 -4.48 2.40
C PRO A 63 0.34 -3.71 2.58
N VAL A 64 0.70 -3.37 3.81
CA VAL A 64 1.94 -2.62 4.09
C VAL A 64 3.19 -3.40 3.68
N ASP A 65 3.21 -4.72 3.88
CA ASP A 65 4.36 -5.56 3.57
C ASP A 65 4.67 -5.62 2.08
N TYR A 66 3.66 -5.35 1.23
CA TYR A 66 3.83 -5.23 -0.21
C TYR A 66 4.66 -4.03 -0.64
N LEU A 67 4.65 -2.95 0.14
CA LEU A 67 5.44 -1.76 -0.14
C LEU A 67 6.90 -1.91 0.30
N LEU A 68 7.18 -2.85 1.21
CA LEU A 68 8.50 -3.05 1.81
C LEU A 68 9.29 -4.20 1.16
N LYS A 69 8.65 -4.98 0.28
CA LYS A 69 9.28 -6.11 -0.43
C LYS A 69 9.65 -5.73 -1.84
N SER A 70 10.76 -6.27 -2.34
CA SER A 70 11.09 -6.18 -3.75
C SER A 70 10.13 -7.06 -4.58
N PRO A 71 9.76 -6.66 -5.81
CA PRO A 71 8.86 -7.45 -6.66
C PRO A 71 9.28 -8.91 -6.84
N GLU A 72 10.59 -9.18 -6.89
CA GLU A 72 11.13 -10.53 -7.03
C GLU A 72 10.90 -11.40 -5.80
N GLN A 73 10.67 -10.78 -4.63
CA GLN A 73 10.38 -11.46 -3.36
C GLN A 73 8.88 -11.74 -3.18
N ILE A 74 8.02 -11.18 -4.04
CA ILE A 74 6.57 -11.37 -3.96
C ILE A 74 6.21 -12.68 -4.67
N SER A 75 5.99 -13.71 -3.86
CA SER A 75 5.54 -15.03 -4.31
C SER A 75 4.17 -14.98 -5.01
N HIS A 76 3.86 -16.02 -5.80
CA HIS A 76 2.54 -16.13 -6.44
C HIS A 76 1.40 -16.20 -5.41
N SER A 77 1.61 -16.90 -4.29
CA SER A 77 0.60 -16.99 -3.21
C SER A 77 0.30 -15.62 -2.61
N GLN A 78 1.34 -14.81 -2.39
CA GLN A 78 1.15 -13.42 -1.97
C GLN A 78 0.31 -12.68 -3.01
N LYS A 79 0.62 -12.74 -4.31
CA LYS A 79 -0.18 -12.03 -5.35
C LYS A 79 -1.66 -12.39 -5.28
N SER A 80 -1.99 -13.66 -5.04
CA SER A 80 -3.38 -14.09 -4.79
C SER A 80 -3.98 -13.45 -3.54
N ILE A 81 -3.22 -13.34 -2.44
CA ILE A 81 -3.64 -12.64 -1.21
C ILE A 81 -3.93 -11.16 -1.50
N LEU A 82 -3.11 -10.48 -2.32
CA LEU A 82 -3.37 -9.08 -2.70
C LEU A 82 -4.71 -8.95 -3.43
N HIS A 83 -5.00 -9.82 -4.39
CA HIS A 83 -6.28 -9.81 -5.09
C HIS A 83 -7.47 -10.05 -4.16
N ILE A 84 -7.34 -11.00 -3.22
CA ILE A 84 -8.36 -11.25 -2.20
C ILE A 84 -8.54 -10.01 -1.33
N TYR A 85 -7.45 -9.39 -0.87
CA TYR A 85 -7.48 -8.18 -0.05
C TYR A 85 -8.22 -7.04 -0.75
N GLN A 86 -7.90 -6.79 -2.02
CA GLN A 86 -8.55 -5.75 -2.83
C GLN A 86 -10.03 -6.03 -3.05
N ALA A 87 -10.40 -7.28 -3.33
CA ALA A 87 -11.80 -7.68 -3.47
C ALA A 87 -12.59 -7.50 -2.17
N LEU A 88 -12.00 -7.86 -1.02
CA LEU A 88 -12.63 -7.71 0.28
C LEU A 88 -12.83 -6.24 0.68
N GLN A 89 -11.93 -5.34 0.30
CA GLN A 89 -12.08 -3.90 0.56
C GLN A 89 -13.25 -3.28 -0.21
N GLN A 90 -13.66 -3.89 -1.34
CA GLN A 90 -14.78 -3.44 -2.15
C GLN A 90 -16.08 -4.19 -1.84
N ALA A 91 -16.01 -5.25 -1.03
CA ALA A 91 -17.16 -6.07 -0.69
C ALA A 91 -18.09 -5.34 0.29
N ASP A 92 -19.40 -5.55 0.13
CA ASP A 92 -20.39 -5.02 1.06
C ASP A 92 -20.36 -5.77 2.42
N HIS A 93 -21.00 -5.17 3.43
CA HIS A 93 -21.02 -5.73 4.77
C HIS A 93 -21.62 -7.14 4.81
N HIS A 94 -22.68 -7.40 4.03
CA HIS A 94 -23.35 -8.69 4.00
C HIS A 94 -22.43 -9.81 3.47
N THR A 95 -21.68 -9.51 2.41
CA THR A 95 -20.69 -10.39 1.81
C THR A 95 -19.57 -10.70 2.79
N ILE A 96 -19.05 -9.69 3.49
CA ILE A 96 -18.02 -9.88 4.52
C ILE A 96 -18.54 -10.77 5.65
N GLN A 97 -19.78 -10.58 6.12
CA GLN A 97 -20.36 -11.43 7.16
C GLN A 97 -20.57 -12.87 6.70
N SER A 98 -20.97 -13.05 5.44
CA SER A 98 -21.13 -14.38 4.84
C SER A 98 -19.78 -15.12 4.76
N ILE A 99 -18.71 -14.41 4.34
CA ILE A 99 -17.35 -14.95 4.31
C ILE A 99 -16.87 -15.33 5.72
N ARG A 100 -17.08 -14.46 6.71
CA ARG A 100 -16.74 -14.74 8.12
C ARG A 100 -17.42 -16.00 8.65
N SER A 101 -18.71 -16.15 8.38
CA SER A 101 -19.49 -17.33 8.75
C SER A 101 -18.93 -18.63 8.14
N ILE A 102 -18.58 -18.60 6.84
CA ILE A 102 -18.00 -19.75 6.14
C ILE A 102 -16.62 -20.11 6.70
N LEU A 103 -15.79 -19.10 6.97
CA LEU A 103 -14.43 -19.28 7.48
C LEU A 103 -14.38 -19.56 8.99
N GLN A 104 -15.53 -19.46 9.69
CA GLN A 104 -15.64 -19.64 11.15
C GLN A 104 -14.77 -18.67 11.96
N ILE A 105 -14.69 -17.40 11.53
CA ILE A 105 -13.93 -16.31 12.17
C ILE A 105 -14.79 -15.09 12.50
#